data_AF-A0A7Z8Y8G7-F1
#
_entry.id   AF-A0A7Z8Y8G7-F1
#
_cell.length_a   1.000
_cell.length_b   1.000
_cell.length_c   1.000
_cell.angle_alpha   90.00
_cell.angle_beta   90.00
_cell.angle_gamma   90.00
#
_symmetry.space_group_name_H-M   'P 1'
#
loop_
_entity.id
_entity.type
_entity.pdbx_description
1 polymer ?
#
loop_
_entity_poly.entity_id
_entity_poly.type
_entity_poly.pdbx_seq_one_letter_code
_entity_poly.pdbx_strand_id
1 'polypeptide(L)'
;MTKKNEHTTTEHDQAREQEAAERARIRTERAQRRAQREERNKQIFEYRKAGLTYRQIAEKVGISYTQVRNVVLKAYESITRESAQQLVTLEKERLDTLLAGIWRPATEGDTNAISTALSIMRHLERLHGVDKLQTETDETQAAATAALTQLLEAAKHYATNNTPPDK
;
A
#
# COMPACT_ATOMS: atom_id res chain seq x y z
N MET A 1 37.06 65.03 -4.02
CA MET A 1 35.74 64.36 -3.99
C MET A 1 35.90 62.96 -4.59
N THR A 2 36.29 61.94 -3.80
CA THR A 2 36.52 60.56 -4.32
C THR A 2 36.65 59.57 -3.16
N LYS A 3 35.65 59.46 -2.27
CA LYS A 3 35.63 58.46 -1.19
C LYS A 3 34.32 57.67 -1.07
N LYS A 4 33.39 57.80 -2.03
CA LYS A 4 32.04 57.23 -1.92
C LYS A 4 31.77 55.96 -2.75
N ASN A 5 32.70 55.55 -3.64
CA ASN A 5 32.50 54.40 -4.54
C ASN A 5 33.18 53.08 -4.10
N GLU A 6 34.19 53.13 -3.24
CA GLU A 6 34.86 51.93 -2.73
C GLU A 6 34.01 51.22 -1.66
N HIS A 7 33.30 51.99 -0.84
CA HIS A 7 32.47 51.47 0.26
C HIS A 7 31.26 50.66 -0.25
N THR A 8 30.61 51.10 -1.32
CA THR A 8 29.45 50.42 -1.94
C THR A 8 29.80 49.13 -2.67
N THR A 9 31.03 49.02 -3.19
CA THR A 9 31.49 47.80 -3.87
C THR A 9 31.78 46.70 -2.85
N THR A 10 32.43 47.05 -1.73
CA THR A 10 32.71 46.12 -0.63
C THR A 10 31.43 45.64 0.06
N GLU A 11 30.42 46.51 0.26
CA GLU A 11 29.12 46.11 0.83
C GLU A 11 28.35 45.15 -0.10
N HIS A 12 28.36 45.39 -1.42
CA HIS A 12 27.72 44.51 -2.40
C HIS A 12 28.46 43.16 -2.53
N ASP A 13 29.78 43.15 -2.41
CA ASP A 13 30.59 41.92 -2.43
C ASP A 13 30.40 41.09 -1.15
N GLN A 14 30.38 41.75 0.01
CA GLN A 14 30.07 41.11 1.30
C GLN A 14 28.64 40.56 1.32
N ALA A 15 27.65 41.26 0.75
CA ALA A 15 26.29 40.76 0.64
C ALA A 15 26.19 39.51 -0.27
N ARG A 16 26.89 39.50 -1.41
CA ARG A 16 26.95 38.33 -2.31
C ARG A 16 27.61 37.11 -1.66
N GLU A 17 28.67 37.34 -0.89
CA GLU A 17 29.38 36.30 -0.14
C GLU A 17 28.54 35.74 1.01
N GLN A 18 27.84 36.61 1.75
CA GLN A 18 26.89 36.21 2.80
C GLN A 18 25.69 35.42 2.24
N GLU A 19 25.14 35.83 1.10
CA GLU A 19 24.07 35.08 0.42
C GLU A 19 24.54 33.71 -0.07
N ALA A 20 25.76 33.61 -0.61
CA ALA A 20 26.33 32.34 -1.04
C ALA A 20 26.55 31.38 0.15
N ALA A 21 27.04 31.91 1.28
CA ALA A 21 27.22 31.14 2.51
C ALA A 21 25.88 30.64 3.09
N GLU A 22 24.84 31.47 3.10
CA GLU A 22 23.50 31.08 3.58
C GLU A 22 22.87 29.99 2.69
N ARG A 23 22.98 30.12 1.37
CA ARG A 23 22.50 29.09 0.42
C ARG A 23 23.24 27.77 0.61
N ALA A 24 24.55 27.81 0.86
CA ALA A 24 25.35 26.63 1.17
C ALA A 24 24.90 25.96 2.48
N ARG A 25 24.65 26.74 3.55
CA ARG A 25 24.13 26.21 4.82
C ARG A 25 22.79 25.49 4.62
N ILE A 26 21.84 26.15 3.96
CA ILE A 26 20.51 25.56 3.67
C ILE A 26 20.64 24.25 2.89
N ARG A 27 21.55 24.16 1.91
CA ARG A 27 21.80 22.93 1.16
C ARG A 27 22.31 21.80 2.06
N THR A 28 23.29 22.10 2.92
CA THR A 28 23.86 21.11 3.84
C THR A 28 22.84 20.59 4.84
N GLU A 29 22.02 21.47 5.43
CA GLU A 29 20.94 21.09 6.35
C GLU A 29 19.90 20.20 5.67
N ARG A 30 19.53 20.50 4.42
CA ARG A 30 18.59 19.68 3.64
C ARG A 30 19.16 18.29 3.36
N ALA A 31 20.44 18.20 3.02
CA ALA A 31 21.12 16.93 2.80
C ALA A 31 21.16 16.10 4.09
N GLN A 32 21.46 16.73 5.23
CA GLN A 32 21.48 16.06 6.53
C GLN A 32 20.08 15.55 6.94
N ARG A 33 19.04 16.37 6.78
CA ARG A 33 17.65 15.96 7.03
C ARG A 33 17.22 14.79 6.14
N ARG A 34 17.67 14.78 4.87
CA ARG A 34 17.42 13.67 3.95
C ARG A 34 18.11 12.38 4.41
N ALA A 35 19.39 12.45 4.78
CA ALA A 35 20.13 11.29 5.27
C ALA A 35 19.51 10.71 6.55
N GLN A 36 19.13 11.54 7.51
CA GLN A 36 18.42 11.12 8.73
C GLN A 36 17.09 10.42 8.41
N ARG A 37 16.34 10.94 7.42
CA ARG A 37 15.09 10.33 6.99
C ARG A 37 15.32 8.97 6.33
N GLU A 38 16.33 8.85 5.48
CA GLU A 38 16.69 7.59 4.82
C GLU A 38 17.12 6.54 5.84
N GLU A 39 17.94 6.93 6.83
CA GLU A 39 18.36 6.03 7.91
C GLU A 39 17.18 5.54 8.75
N ARG A 40 16.29 6.44 9.15
CA ARG A 40 15.05 6.07 9.84
C ARG A 40 14.20 5.11 9.01
N ASN A 41 14.09 5.33 7.70
CA ASN A 41 13.32 4.45 6.83
C ASN A 41 13.93 3.04 6.74
N LYS A 42 15.26 2.92 6.70
CA LYS A 42 15.95 1.62 6.76
C LYS A 42 15.64 0.90 8.08
N GLN A 43 15.72 1.60 9.21
CA GLN A 43 15.39 1.03 10.53
C GLN A 43 13.94 0.52 10.60
N ILE A 44 12.98 1.28 10.07
CA ILE A 44 11.58 0.86 9.97
C ILE A 44 11.45 -0.46 9.19
N PHE A 45 12.17 -0.58 8.08
CA PHE A 45 12.13 -1.78 7.25
C PHE A 45 12.79 -2.99 7.94
N GLU A 46 13.92 -2.81 8.61
CA GLU A 46 14.56 -3.87 9.39
C GLU A 46 13.68 -4.35 10.55
N TYR A 47 13.00 -3.45 11.26
CA TYR A 47 12.02 -3.86 12.27
C TYR A 47 10.86 -4.64 11.68
N ARG A 48 10.42 -4.29 10.47
CA ARG A 48 9.37 -5.04 9.79
C ARG A 48 9.85 -6.44 9.39
N LYS A 49 11.08 -6.58 8.90
CA LYS A 49 11.73 -7.88 8.64
C LYS A 49 11.86 -8.73 9.90
N ALA A 50 12.12 -8.09 11.05
CA ALA A 50 12.16 -8.75 12.36
C ALA A 50 10.78 -9.12 12.93
N GLY A 51 9.68 -8.86 12.20
CA GLY A 51 8.34 -9.32 12.55
C GLY A 51 7.49 -8.33 13.38
N LEU A 52 8.00 -7.13 13.71
CA LEU A 52 7.24 -6.16 14.49
C LEU A 52 6.02 -5.65 13.71
N THR A 53 4.90 -5.45 14.40
CA THR A 53 3.70 -4.84 13.82
C THR A 53 3.92 -3.35 13.53
N TYR A 54 3.16 -2.77 12.60
CA TYR A 54 3.27 -1.34 12.29
C TYR A 54 3.04 -0.43 13.50
N ARG A 55 2.19 -0.83 14.45
CA ARG A 55 1.94 -0.08 15.69
C ARG A 55 3.16 -0.12 16.62
N GLN A 56 3.75 -1.30 16.83
CA GLN A 56 4.98 -1.44 17.62
C GLN A 56 6.14 -0.65 17.02
N ILE A 57 6.24 -0.60 15.68
CA ILE A 57 7.27 0.19 14.99
C ILE A 57 7.00 1.69 15.15
N ALA A 58 5.74 2.11 15.02
CA ALA A 58 5.33 3.50 15.20
C ALA A 58 5.69 4.01 16.61
N GLU A 59 5.39 3.22 17.63
CA GLU A 59 5.77 3.49 19.02
C GLU A 59 7.29 3.53 19.21
N LYS A 60 8.02 2.55 18.66
CA LYS A 60 9.47 2.45 18.79
C LYS A 60 10.24 3.57 18.09
N VAL A 61 9.75 4.04 16.94
CA VAL A 61 10.39 5.07 16.11
C VAL A 61 9.86 6.47 16.42
N GLY A 62 8.71 6.58 17.08
CA GLY A 62 8.08 7.86 17.42
C GLY A 62 7.41 8.57 16.24
N ILE A 63 6.80 7.82 15.32
CA ILE A 63 6.08 8.35 14.16
C ILE A 63 4.69 7.73 14.05
N SER A 64 3.82 8.29 13.21
CA SER A 64 2.47 7.75 13.06
C SER A 64 2.44 6.38 12.37
N TYR A 65 1.44 5.57 12.73
CA TYR A 65 1.16 4.29 12.07
C TYR A 65 1.09 4.43 10.54
N THR A 66 0.37 5.43 10.05
CA THR A 66 0.19 5.69 8.61
C THR A 66 1.52 5.97 7.94
N GLN A 67 2.43 6.70 8.61
CA GLN A 67 3.75 6.99 8.09
C GLN A 67 4.62 5.73 8.02
N VAL A 68 4.60 4.88 9.05
CA VAL A 68 5.28 3.56 9.03
C VAL A 68 4.78 2.72 7.86
N ARG A 69 3.46 2.57 7.72
CA ARG A 69 2.84 1.79 6.65
C ARG A 69 3.32 2.28 5.28
N ASN A 70 3.31 3.59 5.04
CA ASN A 70 3.72 4.17 3.75
C ASN A 70 5.23 3.97 3.48
N VAL A 71 6.09 4.06 4.49
CA VAL A 71 7.53 3.80 4.36
C VAL A 71 7.77 2.34 3.98
N VAL A 72 7.09 1.42 4.67
CA VAL A 72 7.21 -0.02 4.41
C VAL A 72 6.71 -0.37 3.01
N LEU A 73 5.57 0.16 2.58
CA LEU A 73 5.03 -0.07 1.24
C LEU A 73 5.99 0.42 0.15
N LYS A 74 6.55 1.62 0.28
CA LYS A 74 7.56 2.13 -0.66
C LYS A 74 8.83 1.28 -0.68
N ALA A 75 9.24 0.75 0.47
CA ALA A 75 10.37 -0.18 0.53
C ALA A 75 10.07 -1.47 -0.24
N TYR A 76 8.86 -2.01 -0.12
CA TYR A 76 8.41 -3.17 -0.92
C TYR A 76 8.28 -2.84 -2.41
N GLU A 77 7.83 -1.64 -2.80
CA GLU A 77 7.79 -1.21 -4.20
C GLU A 77 9.20 -1.08 -4.81
N SER A 78 10.18 -0.68 -3.99
CA SER A 78 11.58 -0.56 -4.40
C SER A 78 12.31 -1.90 -4.53
N ILE A 79 11.82 -2.94 -3.84
CA ILE A 79 12.17 -4.32 -4.15
C ILE A 79 11.48 -4.62 -5.48
N THR A 80 12.25 -4.54 -6.56
CA THR A 80 11.76 -4.48 -7.95
C THR A 80 10.62 -5.46 -8.15
N ARG A 81 9.51 -4.95 -8.71
CA ARG A 81 8.29 -5.70 -9.05
C ARG A 81 8.58 -6.99 -9.84
N GLU A 82 9.70 -7.01 -10.59
CA GLU A 82 10.27 -8.23 -11.21
C GLU A 82 10.55 -9.34 -10.20
N SER A 83 11.18 -9.06 -9.06
CA SER A 83 11.47 -10.09 -8.04
C SER A 83 10.21 -10.64 -7.38
N ALA A 84 9.21 -9.80 -7.09
CA ALA A 84 7.95 -10.24 -6.49
C ALA A 84 7.13 -11.08 -7.48
N GLN A 85 7.03 -10.63 -8.74
CA GLN A 85 6.32 -11.40 -9.77
C GLN A 85 7.04 -12.70 -10.11
N GLN A 86 8.38 -12.70 -10.18
CA GLN A 86 9.18 -13.91 -10.38
C GLN A 86 9.01 -14.91 -9.24
N LEU A 87 8.94 -14.44 -7.99
CA LEU A 87 8.66 -15.30 -6.84
C LEU A 87 7.24 -15.89 -6.88
N VAL A 88 6.24 -15.10 -7.27
CA VAL A 88 4.86 -15.61 -7.47
C VAL A 88 4.81 -16.63 -8.60
N THR A 89 5.50 -16.38 -9.71
CA THR A 89 5.59 -17.31 -10.85
C THR A 89 6.25 -18.62 -10.43
N LEU A 90 7.39 -18.56 -9.73
CA LEU A 90 8.09 -19.74 -9.23
C LEU A 90 7.23 -20.55 -8.25
N GLU A 91 6.51 -19.87 -7.35
CA GLU A 91 5.63 -20.55 -6.39
C GLU A 91 4.45 -21.22 -7.09
N LYS A 92 3.89 -20.58 -8.13
CA LYS A 92 2.87 -21.18 -8.98
C LYS A 92 3.38 -22.46 -9.65
N GLU A 93 4.56 -22.43 -10.26
CA GLU A 93 5.17 -23.60 -10.91
C GLU A 93 5.36 -24.78 -9.94
N ARG A 94 5.76 -24.49 -8.69
CA ARG A 94 5.89 -25.51 -7.65
C ARG A 94 4.54 -26.14 -7.28
N LEU A 95 3.51 -25.32 -7.11
CA LEU A 95 2.17 -25.79 -6.78
C LEU A 95 1.55 -26.60 -7.92
N ASP A 96 1.75 -26.17 -9.17
CA ASP A 96 1.32 -26.92 -10.36
C ASP A 96 2.03 -28.28 -10.43
N THR A 97 3.34 -28.33 -10.12
CA THR A 97 4.11 -29.57 -10.05
C THR A 97 3.61 -30.50 -8.96
N LEU A 98 3.33 -29.98 -7.77
CA LEU A 98 2.75 -30.75 -6.68
C LEU A 98 1.40 -31.31 -7.11
N LEU A 99 0.49 -30.44 -7.59
CA LEU A 99 -0.85 -30.84 -8.02
C LEU A 99 -0.81 -31.98 -9.05
N ALA A 100 0.08 -31.90 -10.04
CA ALA A 100 0.26 -32.95 -11.04
C ALA A 100 0.65 -34.31 -10.42
N GLY A 101 1.52 -34.30 -9.41
CA GLY A 101 1.94 -35.53 -8.71
C GLY A 101 0.82 -36.18 -7.89
N ILE A 102 -0.08 -35.38 -7.33
CA ILE A 102 -1.20 -35.84 -6.50
C ILE A 102 -2.49 -36.07 -7.32
N TRP A 103 -2.55 -35.59 -8.57
CA TRP A 103 -3.78 -35.63 -9.39
C TRP A 103 -4.34 -37.04 -9.56
N ARG A 104 -3.49 -38.01 -9.95
CA ARG A 104 -3.92 -39.39 -10.19
C ARG A 104 -4.58 -40.05 -8.96
N PRO A 105 -3.92 -40.14 -7.79
CA PRO A 105 -4.57 -40.72 -6.61
C PRO A 105 -5.81 -39.96 -6.15
N ALA A 106 -5.87 -38.63 -6.33
CA ALA A 106 -7.08 -37.87 -6.04
C ALA A 106 -8.26 -38.27 -6.95
N THR A 107 -8.02 -38.39 -8.26
CA THR A 107 -9.06 -38.79 -9.22
C THR A 107 -9.48 -40.25 -9.10
N GLU A 108 -8.61 -41.10 -8.55
CA GLU A 108 -8.88 -42.51 -8.27
C GLU A 108 -9.63 -42.72 -6.93
N GLY A 109 -9.83 -41.66 -6.15
CA GLY A 109 -10.70 -41.68 -4.96
C GLY A 109 -9.98 -41.74 -3.61
N ASP A 110 -8.66 -41.57 -3.56
CA ASP A 110 -7.96 -41.44 -2.27
C ASP A 110 -8.39 -40.12 -1.59
N THR A 111 -9.12 -40.25 -0.49
CA THR A 111 -9.67 -39.11 0.26
C THR A 111 -8.59 -38.17 0.83
N ASN A 112 -7.43 -38.70 1.22
CA ASN A 112 -6.31 -37.88 1.67
C ASN A 112 -5.73 -37.11 0.51
N ALA A 113 -5.60 -37.76 -0.65
CA ALA A 113 -5.16 -37.15 -1.88
C ALA A 113 -6.11 -36.01 -2.30
N ILE A 114 -7.41 -36.25 -2.34
CA ILE A 114 -8.44 -35.24 -2.66
C ILE A 114 -8.32 -34.02 -1.74
N SER A 115 -8.20 -34.23 -0.42
CA SER A 115 -8.08 -33.12 0.54
C SER A 115 -6.83 -32.26 0.28
N THR A 116 -5.71 -32.91 -0.08
CA THR A 116 -4.44 -32.26 -0.39
C THR A 116 -4.53 -31.48 -1.70
N ALA A 117 -5.13 -32.06 -2.74
CA ALA A 117 -5.36 -31.42 -4.03
C ALA A 117 -6.22 -30.14 -3.88
N LEU A 118 -7.32 -30.21 -3.12
CA LEU A 118 -8.19 -29.06 -2.84
C LEU A 118 -7.49 -27.96 -2.02
N SER A 119 -6.51 -28.33 -1.19
CA SER A 119 -5.69 -27.35 -0.46
C SER A 119 -4.72 -26.62 -1.40
N ILE A 120 -4.08 -27.35 -2.32
CA ILE A 120 -3.18 -26.78 -3.33
C ILE A 120 -3.96 -25.85 -4.28
N MET A 121 -5.13 -26.29 -4.75
CA MET A 121 -6.00 -25.49 -5.64
C MET A 121 -6.43 -24.16 -4.99
N ARG A 122 -6.85 -24.18 -3.72
CA ARG A 122 -7.13 -22.92 -2.97
C ARG A 122 -5.93 -22.00 -2.87
N HIS A 123 -4.72 -22.54 -2.78
CA HIS A 123 -3.52 -21.72 -2.75
C HIS A 123 -3.22 -21.08 -4.12
N LEU A 124 -3.43 -21.85 -5.20
CA LEU A 124 -3.33 -21.35 -6.58
C LEU A 124 -4.36 -20.24 -6.88
N GLU A 125 -5.63 -20.39 -6.46
CA GLU A 125 -6.69 -19.40 -6.64
C GLU A 125 -6.35 -18.04 -6.03
N ARG A 126 -5.76 -18.05 -4.83
CA ARG A 126 -5.27 -16.83 -4.14
C ARG A 126 -4.11 -16.17 -4.88
N LEU A 127 -3.21 -16.97 -5.46
CA LEU A 127 -2.08 -16.46 -6.25
C LEU A 127 -2.52 -15.92 -7.61
N HIS A 128 -3.56 -16.48 -8.23
CA HIS A 128 -4.17 -15.94 -9.47
C HIS A 128 -5.04 -14.70 -9.23
N GLY A 129 -5.38 -14.40 -7.97
CA GLY A 129 -6.17 -13.23 -7.61
C GLY A 129 -7.67 -13.36 -7.89
N VAL A 130 -8.15 -14.56 -8.22
CA VAL A 130 -9.57 -14.84 -8.49
C VAL A 130 -10.44 -14.58 -7.24
N ASP A 131 -9.88 -14.85 -6.05
CA ASP A 131 -10.49 -14.59 -4.75
C ASP A 131 -10.77 -13.08 -4.51
N LYS A 132 -9.93 -12.19 -5.08
CA LYS A 132 -10.11 -10.73 -4.95
C LYS A 132 -11.19 -10.18 -5.88
N LEU A 133 -11.38 -10.77 -7.07
CA LEU A 133 -12.48 -10.40 -7.94
C LEU A 133 -13.82 -10.72 -7.30
N GLN A 134 -13.96 -11.88 -6.63
CA GLN A 134 -15.21 -12.29 -5.99
C GLN A 134 -15.64 -11.32 -4.90
N THR A 135 -14.73 -10.91 -4.01
CA THR A 135 -15.05 -9.94 -2.95
C THR A 135 -15.51 -8.58 -3.48
N GLU A 136 -14.95 -8.10 -4.59
CA GLU A 136 -15.35 -6.82 -5.19
C GLU A 136 -16.73 -6.93 -5.88
N THR A 137 -17.02 -8.04 -6.57
CA THR A 137 -18.36 -8.31 -7.13
C THR A 137 -19.42 -8.52 -6.05
N ASP A 138 -19.10 -9.20 -4.96
CA ASP A 138 -20.06 -9.47 -3.89
C ASP A 138 -20.42 -8.18 -3.13
N GLU A 139 -19.45 -7.30 -2.89
CA GLU A 139 -19.68 -5.97 -2.29
C GLU A 139 -20.51 -5.05 -3.21
N THR A 140 -20.24 -5.06 -4.53
CA THR A 140 -21.05 -4.28 -5.49
C THR A 140 -22.46 -4.82 -5.66
N GLN A 141 -22.64 -6.15 -5.64
CA GLN A 141 -23.96 -6.77 -5.68
C GLN A 141 -24.77 -6.51 -4.39
N ALA A 142 -24.12 -6.57 -3.22
CA ALA A 142 -24.74 -6.23 -1.94
C ALA A 142 -25.17 -4.76 -1.87
N ALA A 143 -24.34 -3.84 -2.37
CA ALA A 143 -24.69 -2.42 -2.45
C ALA A 143 -25.85 -2.16 -3.41
N ALA A 144 -25.87 -2.83 -4.57
CA ALA A 144 -26.95 -2.72 -5.55
C ALA A 144 -28.30 -3.25 -5.03
N THR A 145 -28.29 -4.36 -4.29
CA THR A 145 -29.50 -4.90 -3.65
C THR A 145 -30.02 -3.99 -2.56
N ALA A 146 -29.14 -3.44 -1.71
CA ALA A 146 -29.53 -2.50 -0.66
C ALA A 146 -30.18 -1.22 -1.24
N ALA A 147 -29.64 -0.67 -2.32
CA ALA A 147 -30.20 0.50 -3.00
C ALA A 147 -31.59 0.21 -3.62
N LEU A 148 -31.79 -0.97 -4.20
CA LEU A 148 -33.07 -1.39 -4.75
C LEU A 148 -34.14 -1.56 -3.65
N THR A 149 -33.76 -2.13 -2.51
CA THR A 149 -34.66 -2.27 -1.35
C THR A 149 -35.07 -0.90 -0.81
N GLN A 150 -34.14 0.04 -0.68
CA GLN A 150 -34.43 1.41 -0.25
C GLN A 150 -35.39 2.14 -1.20
N LEU A 151 -35.23 1.96 -2.52
CA LEU A 151 -36.16 2.53 -3.51
C LEU A 151 -37.56 1.91 -3.42
N LEU A 152 -37.66 0.59 -3.22
CA LEU A 152 -38.94 -0.09 -3.05
C LEU A 152 -39.65 0.33 -1.75
N GLU A 153 -38.93 0.54 -0.66
CA GLU A 153 -39.49 1.06 0.59
C GLU A 153 -39.96 2.51 0.43
N ALA A 154 -39.15 3.37 -0.19
CA ALA A 154 -39.55 4.74 -0.48
C ALA A 154 -40.81 4.82 -1.36
N ALA A 155 -40.94 3.94 -2.37
CA ALA A 155 -42.14 3.85 -3.21
C ALA A 155 -43.38 3.41 -2.42
N LYS A 156 -43.25 2.47 -1.47
CA LYS A 156 -44.34 2.05 -0.58
C LYS A 156 -44.77 3.18 0.37
N HIS A 157 -43.83 3.95 0.89
CA HIS A 157 -44.11 5.11 1.74
C HIS A 157 -44.79 6.26 0.97
N TYR A 158 -44.48 6.44 -0.31
CA TYR A 158 -45.16 7.41 -1.16
C TYR A 158 -46.61 7.00 -1.46
N ALA A 159 -46.87 5.72 -1.73
CA ALA A 159 -48.21 5.21 -2.02
C ALA A 159 -49.16 5.31 -0.80
N THR A 160 -48.63 5.12 0.40
CA THR A 160 -49.42 5.16 1.65
C THR A 160 -49.79 6.58 2.09
N ASN A 161 -48.94 7.58 1.85
CA ASN A 161 -49.18 8.96 2.26
C ASN A 161 -49.94 9.83 1.24
N ASN A 162 -50.21 9.32 0.04
CA ASN A 162 -50.84 10.09 -1.05
C ASN A 162 -52.15 9.47 -1.56
N THR A 163 -52.80 8.62 -0.75
CA THR A 163 -54.15 8.13 -1.05
C THR A 163 -55.15 9.26 -0.76
N PRO A 164 -55.89 9.80 -1.76
CA PRO A 164 -56.86 10.87 -1.52
C PRO A 164 -57.95 10.39 -0.57
N PRO A 165 -58.46 11.23 0.36
CA PRO A 165 -59.58 10.85 1.19
C PRO A 165 -60.80 10.60 0.30
N ASP A 166 -61.40 9.42 0.46
CA ASP A 166 -62.67 9.06 -0.20
C ASP A 166 -63.69 10.19 0.04
N LYS A 167 -64.32 10.65 -1.05
CA LYS A 167 -65.45 11.58 -1.01
C LYS A 167 -66.75 10.85 -0.75
#